data_AF-A0A679FA49-F1
#
_entry.id   AF-A0A679FA49-F1
#
_cell.length_a   1.000
_cell.length_b   1.000
_cell.length_c   1.000
_cell.angle_alpha   90.00
_cell.angle_beta   90.00
_cell.angle_gamma   90.00
#
_symmetry.space_group_name_H-M   'P 1'
#
loop_
_entity.id
_entity.type
_entity.pdbx_description
1 polymer ?
#
loop_
_entity_poly.entity_id
_entity_poly.type
_entity_poly.pdbx_seq_one_letter_code
_entity_poly.pdbx_strand_id
1 'polypeptide(L)'
;MNEPSLARTDRELFDVLTSPSRILDYPPNSRAYGRIDVSLRAYWHSTFDICPELLELSGPDGMTIFAPFMEWAREQGVRFTWSYYLWLYRWLRQSVFRDRLSDELLISLMGASAARWAIRDRGAARGLAIGCAATPTFVVGWKCSSLSAGRQVELVELDQPIAVGDAFFGFFTIPGSEIAEFPGWRSLPL
;
A
#
# COMPACT_ATOMS: atom_id res chain seq x y z
N MET A 1 40.98 2.99 9.88
CA MET A 1 39.83 2.70 9.02
C MET A 1 38.87 1.85 9.82
N ASN A 2 37.79 2.43 10.34
CA ASN A 2 36.74 1.67 11.02
C ASN A 2 35.90 0.99 9.93
N GLU A 3 35.83 -0.34 9.94
CA GLU A 3 34.89 -1.10 9.11
C GLU A 3 33.45 -0.82 9.56
N PRO A 4 32.59 -0.16 8.76
CA PRO A 4 31.18 -0.15 9.03
C PRO A 4 30.55 -1.33 8.28
N SER A 5 30.37 -2.47 8.94
CA SER A 5 29.28 -3.44 8.67
C SER A 5 29.39 -4.64 9.64
N LEU A 6 29.21 -4.35 10.93
CA LEU A 6 29.17 -5.38 11.99
C LEU A 6 27.77 -5.98 12.21
N ALA A 7 26.74 -5.49 11.52
CA ALA A 7 25.38 -6.02 11.67
C ALA A 7 25.28 -7.41 11.02
N ARG A 8 25.02 -8.43 11.84
CA ARG A 8 25.03 -9.86 11.45
C ARG A 8 23.61 -10.43 11.38
N THR A 9 22.63 -9.75 11.97
CA THR A 9 21.25 -10.24 12.12
C THR A 9 20.22 -9.26 11.57
N ASP A 10 19.05 -9.77 11.21
CA ASP A 10 17.96 -8.95 10.65
C ASP A 10 17.41 -7.96 11.69
N ARG A 11 17.50 -8.31 12.98
CA ARG A 11 17.17 -7.42 14.09
C ARG A 11 18.06 -6.17 14.11
N GLU A 12 19.35 -6.32 13.85
CA GLU A 12 20.30 -5.20 13.80
C GLU A 12 20.13 -4.34 12.55
N LEU A 13 19.56 -4.91 11.48
CA LEU A 13 19.28 -4.23 10.22
C LEU A 13 17.87 -3.67 10.13
N PHE A 14 17.01 -3.89 11.14
CA PHE A 14 15.57 -3.60 11.07
C PHE A 14 15.29 -2.16 10.59
N ASP A 15 16.01 -1.17 11.13
CA ASP A 15 15.85 0.25 10.78
C ASP A 15 16.40 0.63 9.39
N VAL A 16 17.01 -0.31 8.68
CA VAL A 16 17.64 -0.12 7.37
C VAL A 16 16.94 -0.94 6.28
N LEU A 17 16.31 -2.06 6.65
CA LEU A 17 15.61 -2.97 5.72
C LEU A 17 14.49 -2.28 4.92
N THR A 18 14.02 -1.12 5.38
CA THR A 18 12.98 -0.30 4.74
C THR A 18 13.46 1.11 4.35
N SER A 19 14.76 1.40 4.38
CA SER A 19 15.31 2.73 4.12
C SER A 19 16.24 2.74 2.89
N PRO A 20 15.72 3.01 1.68
CA PRO A 20 16.51 3.02 0.46
C PRO A 20 17.76 3.92 0.51
N SER A 21 17.69 5.07 1.18
CA SER A 21 18.82 6.00 1.32
C SER A 21 20.01 5.43 2.08
N ARG A 22 19.77 4.50 3.02
CA ARG A 22 20.77 3.96 3.94
C ARG A 22 21.54 2.77 3.40
N ILE A 23 21.15 2.24 2.23
CA ILE A 23 21.88 1.10 1.63
C ILE A 23 23.33 1.47 1.29
N LEU A 24 23.59 2.74 0.97
CA LEU A 24 24.92 3.25 0.63
C LEU A 24 25.88 3.30 1.83
N ASP A 25 25.36 3.19 3.05
CA ASP A 25 26.16 3.10 4.28
C ASP A 25 26.86 1.74 4.42
N TYR A 26 26.50 0.77 3.57
CA TYR A 26 26.99 -0.61 3.63
C TYR A 26 27.83 -0.95 2.38
N PRO A 27 29.00 -1.60 2.54
CA PRO A 27 29.80 -2.05 1.41
C PRO A 27 29.03 -3.01 0.50
N PRO A 28 29.03 -2.85 -0.84
CA PRO A 28 28.28 -3.70 -1.77
C PRO A 28 28.60 -5.20 -1.69
N ASN A 29 29.82 -5.55 -1.28
CA ASN A 29 30.25 -6.94 -1.11
C ASN A 29 29.91 -7.53 0.28
N SER A 30 29.23 -6.77 1.15
CA SER A 30 28.87 -7.22 2.50
C SER A 30 27.57 -8.03 2.52
N ARG A 31 27.45 -8.96 3.47
CA ARG A 31 26.19 -9.71 3.69
C ARG A 31 25.03 -8.79 4.08
N ALA A 32 25.31 -7.72 4.84
CA ALA A 32 24.31 -6.74 5.24
C ALA A 32 23.72 -6.02 4.02
N TYR A 33 24.56 -5.56 3.10
CA TYR A 33 24.12 -4.96 1.84
C TYR A 33 23.17 -5.89 1.08
N GLY A 34 23.57 -7.15 0.89
CA GLY A 34 22.73 -8.14 0.20
C GLY A 34 21.35 -8.35 0.85
N ARG A 35 21.26 -8.33 2.19
CA ARG A 35 19.97 -8.45 2.90
C ARG A 35 19.08 -7.22 2.73
N ILE A 36 19.67 -6.03 2.85
CA ILE A 36 18.97 -4.75 2.64
C ILE A 36 18.45 -4.69 1.21
N ASP A 37 19.30 -4.97 0.23
CA ASP A 37 18.98 -4.99 -1.20
C ASP A 37 17.80 -5.94 -1.52
N VAL A 38 17.82 -7.18 -1.00
CA VAL A 38 16.69 -8.12 -1.17
C VAL A 38 15.40 -7.60 -0.55
N SER A 39 15.47 -7.03 0.66
CA SER A 39 14.29 -6.44 1.32
C SER A 39 13.72 -5.30 0.49
N LEU A 40 14.55 -4.33 0.12
CA LEU A 40 14.12 -3.17 -0.67
C LEU A 40 13.54 -3.58 -2.03
N ARG A 41 14.12 -4.56 -2.72
CA ARG A 41 13.53 -5.11 -3.94
C ARG A 41 12.15 -5.70 -3.70
N ALA A 42 11.92 -6.42 -2.60
CA ALA A 42 10.60 -6.97 -2.31
C ALA A 42 9.53 -5.88 -2.10
N TYR A 43 9.89 -4.79 -1.41
CA TYR A 43 9.02 -3.62 -1.27
C TYR A 43 8.78 -2.90 -2.60
N TRP A 44 9.83 -2.76 -3.42
CA TRP A 44 9.74 -2.16 -4.75
C TRP A 44 8.80 -2.96 -5.65
N HIS A 45 8.99 -4.29 -5.77
CA HIS A 45 8.13 -5.17 -6.56
C HIS A 45 6.69 -5.14 -6.08
N SER A 46 6.48 -5.16 -4.77
CA SER A 46 5.13 -5.04 -4.24
C SER A 46 4.49 -3.69 -4.60
N THR A 47 5.26 -2.63 -4.74
CA THR A 47 4.74 -1.29 -5.07
C THR A 47 4.36 -1.20 -6.55
N PHE A 48 5.24 -1.64 -7.46
CA PHE A 48 5.10 -1.39 -8.89
C PHE A 48 4.55 -2.57 -9.69
N ASP A 49 4.74 -3.83 -9.29
CA ASP A 49 4.25 -4.97 -10.09
C ASP A 49 2.71 -5.05 -10.07
N ILE A 50 2.08 -4.57 -8.98
CA ILE A 50 0.62 -4.57 -8.82
C ILE A 50 -0.03 -3.31 -9.43
N CYS A 51 0.66 -2.18 -9.37
CA CYS A 51 0.21 -0.89 -9.91
C CYS A 51 1.31 -0.31 -10.82
N PRO A 52 1.53 -0.88 -12.02
CA PRO A 52 2.61 -0.48 -12.92
C PRO A 52 2.50 0.95 -13.43
N GLU A 53 1.31 1.55 -13.39
CA GLU A 53 1.03 2.95 -13.76
C GLU A 53 1.84 3.94 -12.89
N LEU A 54 2.24 3.52 -11.68
CA LEU A 54 3.15 4.30 -10.84
C LEU A 54 4.53 4.52 -11.48
N LEU A 55 4.98 3.64 -12.38
CA LEU A 55 6.24 3.82 -13.11
C LEU A 55 6.15 4.94 -14.14
N GLU A 56 4.97 5.20 -14.70
CA GLU A 56 4.76 6.33 -15.61
C GLU A 56 4.93 7.67 -14.87
N LEU A 57 4.49 7.72 -13.60
CA LEU A 57 4.70 8.89 -12.74
C LEU A 57 6.15 9.02 -12.29
N SER A 58 6.76 7.90 -11.87
CA SER A 58 8.06 7.86 -11.21
C SER A 58 9.25 7.89 -12.17
N GLY A 59 9.07 7.48 -13.42
CA GLY A 59 10.17 7.09 -14.31
C GLY A 59 10.56 5.61 -14.16
N PRO A 60 11.44 5.12 -15.05
CA PRO A 60 11.63 3.69 -15.29
C PRO A 60 12.24 2.91 -14.11
N ASP A 61 12.95 3.57 -13.20
CA ASP A 61 13.55 2.93 -12.02
C ASP A 61 12.61 2.91 -10.80
N GLY A 62 11.48 3.62 -10.85
CA GLY A 62 10.54 3.74 -9.72
C GLY A 62 11.09 4.50 -8.51
N MET A 63 12.33 5.00 -8.52
CA MET A 63 13.01 5.47 -7.32
C MET A 63 12.57 6.85 -6.87
N THR A 64 12.06 7.69 -7.79
CA THR A 64 11.55 9.02 -7.45
C THR A 64 10.24 8.97 -6.64
N ILE A 65 9.49 7.86 -6.72
CA ILE A 65 8.39 7.55 -5.79
C ILE A 65 8.91 6.71 -4.62
N PHE A 66 9.59 5.60 -4.90
CA PHE A 66 9.87 4.57 -3.92
C PHE A 66 10.71 5.06 -2.74
N ALA A 67 11.83 5.72 -3.01
CA ALA A 67 12.74 6.17 -1.95
C ALA A 67 12.09 7.19 -0.99
N PRO A 68 11.53 8.32 -1.47
CA PRO A 68 10.94 9.31 -0.57
C PRO A 68 9.66 8.82 0.10
N PHE A 69 8.87 7.96 -0.56
CA PHE A 69 7.70 7.35 0.08
C PHE A 69 8.09 6.42 1.22
N MET A 70 9.08 5.54 1.04
CA MET A 70 9.52 4.61 2.08
C MET A 70 10.04 5.35 3.32
N GLU A 71 10.73 6.46 3.13
CA GLU A 71 11.19 7.31 4.24
C GLU A 71 10.01 7.96 4.97
N TRP A 72 9.09 8.58 4.22
CA TRP A 72 7.88 9.16 4.79
C TRP A 72 7.02 8.11 5.53
N ALA A 73 6.85 6.92 4.94
CA ALA A 73 6.08 5.82 5.52
C ALA A 73 6.68 5.37 6.86
N ARG A 74 8.01 5.31 6.96
CA ARG A 74 8.73 4.99 8.19
C ARG A 74 8.49 6.06 9.26
N GLU A 75 8.60 7.35 8.91
CA GLU A 75 8.34 8.47 9.82
C GLU A 75 6.89 8.49 10.34
N GLN A 76 5.93 8.15 9.49
CA GLN A 76 4.51 8.07 9.85
C GLN A 76 4.12 6.76 10.53
N GLY A 77 5.03 5.77 10.64
CA GLY A 77 4.74 4.46 11.21
C GLY A 77 3.80 3.60 10.36
N VAL A 78 3.73 3.85 9.06
CA VAL A 78 2.91 3.09 8.11
C VAL A 78 3.42 1.66 8.00
N ARG A 79 2.54 0.69 8.25
CA ARG A 79 2.85 -0.73 8.14
C ARG A 79 2.59 -1.27 6.75
N PHE A 80 3.34 -2.31 6.41
CA PHE A 80 3.21 -3.03 5.15
C PHE A 80 2.03 -4.03 5.16
N THR A 81 0.82 -3.49 5.31
CA THR A 81 -0.44 -4.23 5.36
C THR A 81 -1.27 -3.97 4.10
N TRP A 82 -2.56 -4.31 4.14
CA TRP A 82 -3.49 -4.03 3.05
C TRP A 82 -3.65 -2.53 2.79
N SER A 83 -3.49 -1.66 3.80
CA SER A 83 -3.65 -0.21 3.67
C SER A 83 -2.47 0.51 3.01
N TYR A 84 -1.39 -0.21 2.70
CA TYR A 84 -0.14 0.33 2.17
C TYR A 84 -0.33 1.25 0.95
N TYR A 85 -1.09 0.82 -0.07
CA TYR A 85 -1.26 1.62 -1.29
C TYR A 85 -2.14 2.86 -1.06
N LEU A 86 -3.03 2.83 -0.08
CA LEU A 86 -3.82 4.00 0.31
C LEU A 86 -2.93 5.06 0.98
N TRP A 87 -1.99 4.63 1.82
CA TRP A 87 -0.98 5.53 2.38
C TRP A 87 -0.04 6.08 1.30
N LEU A 88 0.35 5.25 0.33
CA LEU A 88 1.09 5.71 -0.85
C LEU A 88 0.32 6.79 -1.61
N TYR A 89 -0.96 6.59 -1.92
CA TYR A 89 -1.76 7.61 -2.59
C TYR A 89 -1.87 8.89 -1.76
N ARG A 90 -2.07 8.76 -0.43
CA ARG A 90 -2.11 9.94 0.46
C ARG A 90 -0.81 10.73 0.42
N TRP A 91 0.35 10.05 0.38
CA TRP A 91 1.64 10.71 0.21
C TRP A 91 1.81 11.33 -1.18
N LEU A 92 1.40 10.63 -2.25
CA LEU A 92 1.43 11.17 -3.62
C LEU A 92 0.65 12.48 -3.74
N ARG A 93 -0.50 12.58 -3.07
CA ARG A 93 -1.28 13.82 -3.02
C ARG A 93 -0.54 14.96 -2.33
N GLN A 94 0.47 14.69 -1.50
CA GLN A 94 1.24 15.70 -0.76
C GLN A 94 2.57 16.03 -1.44
N SER A 95 2.95 15.29 -2.48
CA SER A 95 4.25 15.42 -3.15
C SER A 95 4.14 16.17 -4.48
N VAL A 96 5.25 16.23 -5.21
CA VAL A 96 5.35 16.81 -6.56
C VAL A 96 4.51 16.08 -7.61
N PHE A 97 3.93 14.92 -7.27
CA PHE A 97 3.09 14.14 -8.17
C PHE A 97 1.61 14.53 -8.13
N ARG A 98 1.19 15.38 -7.18
CA ARG A 98 -0.22 15.74 -6.90
C ARG A 98 -1.04 16.04 -8.16
N ASP A 99 -0.52 16.87 -9.05
CA ASP A 99 -1.27 17.37 -10.21
C ASP A 99 -1.30 16.38 -11.39
N ARG A 100 -0.66 15.21 -11.24
CA ARG A 100 -0.63 14.12 -12.22
C ARG A 100 -1.41 12.89 -11.78
N LEU A 101 -2.11 12.95 -10.65
CA LEU A 101 -2.88 11.82 -10.14
C LEU A 101 -4.22 11.72 -10.86
N SER A 102 -4.45 10.60 -11.54
CA SER A 102 -5.73 10.28 -12.18
C SER A 102 -6.66 9.51 -11.24
N ASP A 103 -7.96 9.52 -11.56
CA ASP A 103 -8.95 8.68 -10.88
C ASP A 103 -8.69 7.19 -11.14
N GLU A 104 -8.17 6.84 -12.32
CA GLU A 104 -7.77 5.46 -12.66
C GLU A 104 -6.68 4.95 -11.72
N LEU A 105 -5.64 5.75 -11.46
CA LEU A 105 -4.59 5.39 -10.51
C LEU A 105 -5.14 5.25 -9.08
N LEU A 106 -6.04 6.15 -8.68
CA LEU A 106 -6.72 6.07 -7.38
C LEU A 106 -7.48 4.75 -7.23
N ILE A 107 -8.30 4.40 -8.22
CA ILE A 107 -9.09 3.16 -8.24
C ILE A 107 -8.16 1.92 -8.27
N SER A 108 -7.08 1.95 -9.05
CA SER A 108 -6.07 0.87 -9.10
C SER A 108 -5.44 0.61 -7.72
N LEU A 109 -5.02 1.67 -7.02
CA LEU A 109 -4.44 1.55 -5.67
C LEU A 109 -5.45 1.13 -4.60
N MET A 110 -6.71 1.56 -4.72
CA MET A 110 -7.81 1.07 -3.90
C MET A 110 -8.05 -0.42 -4.13
N GLY A 111 -8.08 -0.86 -5.39
CA GLY A 111 -8.20 -2.27 -5.78
C GLY A 111 -7.06 -3.14 -5.28
N ALA A 112 -5.82 -2.68 -5.42
CA ALA A 112 -4.63 -3.35 -4.89
C ALA A 112 -4.73 -3.55 -3.37
N SER A 113 -5.20 -2.53 -2.65
CA SER A 113 -5.42 -2.59 -1.20
C SER A 113 -6.50 -3.59 -0.82
N ALA A 114 -7.64 -3.55 -1.52
CA ALA A 114 -8.78 -4.44 -1.32
C ALA A 114 -8.42 -5.91 -1.58
N ALA A 115 -7.75 -6.18 -2.71
CA ALA A 115 -7.26 -7.52 -3.05
C ALA A 115 -6.29 -8.05 -2.00
N ARG A 116 -5.35 -7.20 -1.55
CA ARG A 116 -4.36 -7.56 -0.53
C ARG A 116 -5.01 -7.88 0.81
N TRP A 117 -6.05 -7.15 1.20
CA TRP A 117 -6.84 -7.48 2.39
C TRP A 117 -7.51 -8.85 2.23
N ALA A 118 -8.22 -9.08 1.13
CA ALA A 118 -8.98 -10.31 0.89
C ALA A 118 -8.10 -11.57 0.94
N ILE A 119 -6.82 -11.48 0.55
CA ILE A 119 -5.87 -12.60 0.59
C ILE A 119 -5.30 -12.82 1.99
N ARG A 120 -5.02 -11.75 2.74
CA ARG A 120 -4.21 -11.83 3.97
C ARG A 120 -5.03 -11.84 5.25
N ASP A 121 -6.23 -11.28 5.22
CA ASP A 121 -7.08 -11.20 6.40
C ASP A 121 -7.64 -12.57 6.79
N ARG A 122 -7.48 -12.94 8.06
CA ARG A 122 -7.95 -14.22 8.62
C ARG A 122 -9.17 -14.07 9.53
N GLY A 123 -9.73 -12.86 9.60
CA GLY A 123 -10.92 -12.58 10.40
C GLY A 123 -12.20 -13.15 9.77
N ALA A 124 -13.32 -12.99 10.48
CA ALA A 124 -14.63 -13.47 10.06
C ALA A 124 -15.26 -12.64 8.92
N ALA A 125 -14.83 -11.39 8.75
CA ALA A 125 -15.32 -10.54 7.66
C ALA A 125 -15.06 -11.18 6.30
N ARG A 126 -16.04 -11.09 5.41
CA ARG A 126 -16.03 -11.66 4.05
C ARG A 126 -15.63 -10.64 2.99
N GLY A 127 -15.89 -9.36 3.25
CA GLY A 127 -15.51 -8.25 2.36
C GLY A 127 -14.87 -7.07 3.10
N LEU A 128 -14.14 -6.24 2.35
CA LEU A 128 -13.64 -4.94 2.78
C LEU A 128 -14.01 -3.91 1.73
N ALA A 129 -14.82 -2.93 2.12
CA ALA A 129 -15.10 -1.76 1.30
C ALA A 129 -14.13 -0.63 1.64
N ILE A 130 -13.61 0.03 0.60
CA ILE A 130 -12.70 1.17 0.69
C ILE A 130 -13.32 2.30 -0.12
N GLY A 131 -13.63 3.42 0.53
CA GLY A 131 -14.12 4.64 -0.10
C GLY A 131 -13.09 5.77 -0.03
N CYS A 132 -13.26 6.77 -0.88
CA CYS A 132 -12.42 7.98 -0.88
C CYS A 132 -13.27 9.25 -0.99
N ALA A 133 -12.66 10.40 -0.69
CA ALA A 133 -13.34 11.70 -0.78
C ALA A 133 -13.42 12.28 -2.20
N ALA A 134 -12.70 11.70 -3.18
CA ALA A 134 -12.55 12.28 -4.51
C ALA A 134 -13.61 11.81 -5.52
N THR A 135 -14.13 10.59 -5.36
CA THR A 135 -15.06 9.97 -6.31
C THR A 135 -16.29 9.43 -5.58
N PRO A 136 -17.48 9.37 -6.22
CA PRO A 136 -18.65 8.70 -5.69
C PRO A 136 -18.56 7.18 -5.90
N THR A 137 -17.38 6.60 -5.71
CA THR A 137 -17.13 5.18 -5.92
C THR A 137 -16.42 4.59 -4.71
N PHE A 138 -16.74 3.34 -4.40
CA PHE A 138 -15.91 2.54 -3.49
C PHE A 138 -15.51 1.23 -4.14
N VAL A 139 -14.40 0.69 -3.68
CA VAL A 139 -13.88 -0.60 -4.12
C VAL A 139 -14.10 -1.63 -3.01
N VAL A 140 -14.59 -2.81 -3.37
CA VAL A 140 -14.78 -3.92 -2.45
C VAL A 140 -13.88 -5.08 -2.80
N GLY A 141 -13.11 -5.55 -1.83
CA GLY A 141 -12.34 -6.78 -1.93
C GLY A 141 -13.07 -7.91 -1.23
N TRP A 142 -13.34 -9.01 -1.94
CA TRP A 142 -14.04 -10.17 -1.40
C TRP A 142 -13.09 -11.35 -1.18
N LYS A 143 -13.20 -12.00 -0.03
CA LYS A 143 -12.52 -13.28 0.22
C LYS A 143 -13.14 -14.36 -0.66
N CYS A 144 -12.30 -15.23 -1.22
CA CYS A 144 -12.74 -16.41 -1.96
C CYS A 144 -13.79 -17.20 -1.17
N SER A 145 -14.95 -17.43 -1.79
CA SER A 145 -16.05 -18.23 -1.26
C SER A 145 -15.88 -19.72 -1.58
N SER A 146 -15.04 -20.06 -2.56
CA SER A 146 -14.69 -21.42 -2.94
C SER A 146 -13.26 -21.50 -3.48
N LEU A 147 -12.74 -22.72 -3.61
CA LEU A 147 -11.42 -22.99 -4.24
C LEU A 147 -11.40 -22.70 -5.74
N SER A 148 -12.57 -22.72 -6.40
CA SER A 148 -12.73 -22.42 -7.82
C SER A 148 -12.95 -20.94 -8.09
N ALA A 149 -13.33 -20.16 -7.08
CA ALA A 149 -13.53 -18.73 -7.22
C ALA A 149 -12.18 -18.01 -7.20
N GLY A 150 -11.92 -17.23 -8.25
CA GLY A 150 -10.78 -16.31 -8.31
C GLY A 150 -10.91 -15.19 -7.28
N ARG A 151 -9.87 -14.33 -7.22
CA ARG A 151 -9.91 -13.09 -6.44
C ARG A 151 -10.98 -12.18 -7.02
N GLN A 152 -11.78 -11.56 -6.16
CA GLN A 152 -12.84 -10.66 -6.56
C GLN A 152 -12.59 -9.28 -5.96
N VAL A 153 -12.46 -8.31 -6.86
CA VAL A 153 -12.46 -6.88 -6.55
C VAL A 153 -13.56 -6.25 -7.38
N GLU A 154 -14.45 -5.54 -6.71
CA GLU A 154 -15.63 -4.93 -7.32
C GLU A 154 -15.55 -3.41 -7.17
N LEU A 155 -15.85 -2.69 -8.24
CA LEU A 155 -16.05 -1.24 -8.20
C LEU A 155 -17.55 -0.99 -8.08
N VAL A 156 -17.95 -0.26 -7.05
CA VAL A 156 -19.35 0.11 -6.81
C VAL A 156 -19.49 1.61 -6.98
N GLU A 157 -20.34 2.00 -7.91
CA GLU A 157 -20.73 3.39 -8.14
C GLU A 157 -21.92 3.74 -7.25
N LEU A 158 -21.91 4.96 -6.71
CA LEU A 158 -22.95 5.47 -5.84
C LEU A 158 -23.68 6.62 -6.51
N ASP A 159 -25.00 6.66 -6.33
CA ASP A 159 -25.83 7.79 -6.76
C ASP A 159 -25.42 9.11 -6.09
N GLN A 160 -24.90 9.03 -4.86
CA GLN A 160 -24.40 10.18 -4.09
C GLN A 160 -23.09 9.83 -3.37
N PRO A 161 -22.13 10.78 -3.29
CA PRO A 161 -20.91 10.58 -2.52
C PRO A 161 -21.23 10.33 -1.04
N ILE A 162 -20.73 9.24 -0.47
CA ILE A 162 -20.79 9.04 0.98
C ILE A 162 -19.56 9.71 1.59
N ALA A 163 -19.79 10.78 2.36
CA ALA A 163 -18.72 11.53 3.01
C ALA A 163 -17.88 10.61 3.92
N VAL A 164 -16.58 10.50 3.61
CA VAL A 164 -15.56 9.79 4.43
C VAL A 164 -15.09 10.59 5.65
N GLY A 165 -15.73 11.73 5.92
CA GLY A 165 -15.39 12.68 6.99
C GLY A 165 -14.14 13.51 6.65
N ASP A 166 -13.39 13.91 7.67
CA ASP A 166 -12.14 14.69 7.51
C ASP A 166 -10.98 13.86 6.92
N ALA A 167 -11.13 12.54 6.86
CA ALA A 167 -10.15 11.63 6.28
C ALA A 167 -10.35 11.52 4.76
N PHE A 168 -9.24 11.44 4.00
CA PHE A 168 -9.34 11.25 2.54
C PHE A 168 -9.82 9.84 2.14
N PHE A 169 -9.52 8.84 2.97
CA PHE A 169 -9.96 7.45 2.79
C PHE A 169 -10.71 6.97 4.02
N GLY A 170 -11.71 6.14 3.79
CA GLY A 170 -12.42 5.38 4.82
C GLY A 170 -12.54 3.92 4.42
N PHE A 171 -12.66 3.03 5.40
CA PHE A 171 -12.99 1.62 5.12
C PHE A 171 -14.04 1.08 6.08
N PHE A 172 -14.70 0.00 5.69
CA PHE A 172 -15.45 -0.85 6.61
C PHE A 172 -15.41 -2.31 6.16
N THR A 173 -15.68 -3.22 7.10
CA THR A 173 -15.69 -4.66 6.84
C THR A 173 -17.12 -5.15 6.66
N ILE A 174 -17.31 -6.08 5.72
CA ILE A 174 -18.60 -6.67 5.39
C ILE A 174 -18.63 -8.11 5.92
N PRO A 175 -19.60 -8.48 6.78
CA PRO A 175 -19.66 -9.83 7.36
C PRO A 175 -20.20 -10.89 6.40
N GLY A 176 -21.04 -10.52 5.44
CA GLY A 176 -21.70 -11.43 4.48
C GLY A 176 -21.08 -11.40 3.08
N SER A 177 -21.70 -12.08 2.14
CA SER A 177 -21.33 -12.06 0.71
C SER A 177 -21.90 -10.89 -0.07
N GLU A 178 -22.60 -9.98 0.60
CA GLU A 178 -23.25 -8.81 0.02
C GLU A 178 -23.16 -7.62 0.98
N ILE A 179 -23.33 -6.42 0.43
CA ILE A 179 -23.31 -5.16 1.20
C ILE A 179 -24.73 -4.88 1.70
N ALA A 180 -25.10 -5.47 2.82
CA ALA A 180 -26.45 -5.31 3.39
C ALA A 180 -26.63 -3.99 4.17
N GLU A 181 -25.57 -3.50 4.82
CA GLU A 181 -25.62 -2.33 5.69
C GLU A 181 -24.31 -1.53 5.59
N PHE A 182 -24.42 -0.21 5.73
CA PHE A 182 -23.28 0.69 5.86
C PHE A 182 -23.02 1.01 7.35
N PRO A 183 -22.00 0.41 7.99
CA PRO A 183 -21.73 0.57 9.42
C PRO A 183 -20.98 1.86 9.77
N GLY A 184 -20.75 2.74 8.78
CA GLY A 184 -19.90 3.92 8.92
C GLY A 184 -18.43 3.67 8.55
N TRP A 185 -17.74 4.75 8.19
CA TRP A 185 -16.33 4.71 7.82
C TRP A 185 -15.40 4.61 9.02
N ARG A 186 -14.34 3.81 8.88
CA ARG A 186 -13.21 3.74 9.80
C ARG A 186 -11.96 4.34 9.16
N SER A 187 -11.13 4.98 9.98
CA SER A 187 -9.84 5.52 9.56
C SER A 187 -8.84 4.41 9.27
N LEU A 188 -8.00 4.61 8.25
CA LEU A 188 -6.95 3.65 7.86
C LEU A 188 -6.05 3.26 9.04
N PRO A 189 -5.68 1.97 9.18
CA PRO A 189 -4.70 1.55 10.16
C PRO A 189 -3.30 2.02 9.76
N LEU A 190 -2.53 2.51 10.74
CA LEU A 190 -1.08 2.68 10.65
C LEU A 190 -0.38 1.33 10.80
#